data_AF-A0A2S2QZK6-F1
#
_entry.id   AF-A0A2S2QZK6-F1
#
_cell.length_a   1.000
_cell.length_b   1.000
_cell.length_c   1.000
_cell.angle_alpha   90.00
_cell.angle_beta   90.00
_cell.angle_gamma   90.00
#
_symmetry.space_group_name_H-M   'P 1'
#
loop_
_entity.id
_entity.type
_entity.pdbx_description
1 polymer ?
#
loop_
_entity_poly.entity_id
_entity_poly.type
_entity_poly.pdbx_seq_one_letter_code
_entity_poly.pdbx_strand_id
1 'polypeptide(L)'
;MVDANVCNAATSTSSTMKCYICGNTSKNFNNLNIGKEINNDASKFGLSILHARIRLFEHIIHLAYKLPIKKWQARTNEDRMIVKDTKLRIQHLFKEQMGVIVSPKARFGNTNDGNTSRRFFADPDTSSRITGIDVNIIKRFKIILEAISNGHSINVEKFEEYTTDTAKLYVQLYGWHPMSPTIYNILIHGATVISHAIVPIGQLSEEAAEARNKHFRLYRQNFSRKCSREACNNDVLKRLLLSLDPYMSSIRPKPQKKSMPFSSETLKLFLPEPLDDVSPTENISEEYNQKDDEWMMRIVTIVCFIIKINIVICKNLLKIIKL
;
A
#
# COMPACT_ATOMS: atom_id res chain seq x y z
N MET A 1 1.64 6.27 5.50
CA MET A 1 2.62 5.17 5.34
C MET A 1 3.66 5.55 4.31
N VAL A 2 4.83 4.92 4.38
CA VAL A 2 5.96 5.20 3.50
C VAL A 2 6.43 3.92 2.84
N ASP A 3 7.08 4.03 1.68
CA ASP A 3 7.65 2.88 0.99
C ASP A 3 8.72 2.18 1.86
N ALA A 4 8.91 0.88 1.65
CA ALA A 4 9.90 0.07 2.34
C ALA A 4 11.33 0.64 2.23
N ASN A 5 11.65 1.33 1.12
CA ASN A 5 12.94 2.03 1.00
C ASN A 5 13.11 3.15 2.03
N VAL A 6 12.04 3.90 2.29
CA VAL A 6 12.02 4.94 3.32
C VAL A 6 12.06 4.30 4.71
N CYS A 7 11.34 3.19 4.93
CA CYS A 7 11.44 2.42 6.18
C CYS A 7 12.87 1.93 6.45
N ASN A 8 13.56 1.45 5.42
CA ASN A 8 14.94 1.01 5.54
C ASN A 8 15.87 2.16 5.94
N ALA A 9 15.71 3.34 5.33
CA ALA A 9 16.47 4.53 5.69
C ALA A 9 16.16 4.97 7.13
N ALA A 10 14.88 4.98 7.53
CA ALA A 10 14.45 5.38 8.87
C ALA A 10 14.92 4.43 9.97
N THR A 11 15.06 3.13 9.66
CA THR A 11 15.53 2.11 10.62
C THR A 11 17.04 1.84 10.52
N SER A 12 17.77 2.61 9.71
CA SER A 12 19.21 2.37 9.44
C SER A 12 19.50 0.93 8.96
N THR A 13 18.54 0.36 8.23
CA THR A 13 18.67 -0.96 7.59
C THR A 13 19.46 -0.80 6.30
N SER A 14 20.70 -1.30 6.31
CA SER A 14 21.67 -1.10 5.21
C SER A 14 21.33 -1.80 3.89
N SER A 15 20.45 -2.82 3.91
CA SER A 15 20.12 -3.62 2.73
C SER A 15 18.63 -3.68 2.49
N THR A 16 18.22 -3.48 1.23
CA THR A 16 16.84 -3.67 0.79
C THR A 16 16.39 -5.14 0.84
N MET A 17 17.32 -6.09 0.99
CA MET A 17 17.05 -7.53 1.14
C MET A 17 17.01 -7.99 2.60
N LYS A 18 17.02 -7.04 3.53
CA LYS A 18 16.88 -7.27 4.97
C LYS A 18 15.50 -6.79 5.42
N CYS A 19 14.88 -7.51 6.35
CA CYS A 19 13.64 -7.07 6.97
C CYS A 19 13.94 -5.91 7.92
N TYR A 20 13.25 -4.78 7.76
CA TYR A 20 13.42 -3.61 8.64
C TYR A 20 12.76 -3.78 10.03
N ILE A 21 11.95 -4.82 10.22
CA ILE A 21 11.22 -5.09 11.48
C ILE A 21 12.04 -5.99 12.41
N CYS A 22 12.56 -7.10 11.91
CA CYS A 22 13.33 -8.08 12.72
C CYS A 22 14.80 -8.22 12.33
N GLY A 23 15.25 -7.51 11.29
CA GLY A 23 16.65 -7.56 10.84
C GLY A 23 17.06 -8.86 10.15
N ASN A 24 16.16 -9.82 9.92
CA ASN A 24 16.51 -11.03 9.18
C ASN A 24 16.88 -10.73 7.73
N THR A 25 17.76 -11.56 7.18
CA THR A 25 18.14 -11.51 5.75
C THR A 25 17.40 -12.60 4.98
N SER A 26 17.35 -12.47 3.65
CA SER A 26 16.71 -13.44 2.76
C SER A 26 17.09 -14.90 3.02
N LYS A 27 18.33 -15.18 3.47
CA LYS A 27 18.76 -16.55 3.81
C LYS A 27 17.94 -17.18 4.95
N ASN A 28 17.44 -16.37 5.88
CA ASN A 28 16.73 -16.83 7.07
C ASN A 28 15.21 -16.74 6.92
N PHE A 29 14.69 -16.09 5.86
CA PHE A 29 13.24 -15.85 5.72
C PHE A 29 12.40 -17.13 5.64
N ASN A 30 12.96 -18.21 5.09
CA ASN A 30 12.26 -19.50 4.99
C ASN A 30 12.35 -20.32 6.28
N ASN A 31 13.15 -19.90 7.28
CA ASN A 31 13.23 -20.59 8.56
C ASN A 31 12.20 -20.00 9.54
N LEU A 32 11.05 -20.66 9.63
CA LEU A 32 9.91 -20.19 10.44
C LEU A 32 10.12 -20.34 11.95
N ASN A 33 11.11 -21.15 12.36
CA ASN A 33 11.36 -21.50 13.77
C ASN A 33 12.29 -20.51 14.49
N ILE A 34 12.93 -19.58 13.79
CA ILE A 34 13.83 -18.60 14.40
C ILE A 34 13.00 -17.60 15.21
N GLY A 35 13.28 -17.51 16.51
CA GLY A 35 12.72 -16.50 17.40
C GLY A 35 12.95 -15.09 16.86
N LYS A 36 11.91 -14.26 16.88
CA LYS A 36 11.88 -12.98 16.16
C LYS A 36 11.91 -11.85 17.20
N GLU A 37 13.06 -11.22 17.39
CA GLU A 37 13.08 -9.92 18.05
C GLU A 37 12.45 -8.90 17.11
N ILE A 38 11.30 -8.36 17.52
CA ILE A 38 10.52 -7.42 16.73
C ILE A 38 10.84 -6.01 17.24
N ASN A 39 11.28 -5.14 16.34
CA ASN A 39 11.34 -3.72 16.63
C ASN A 39 9.91 -3.14 16.54
N ASN A 40 9.28 -2.92 17.70
CA ASN A 40 7.93 -2.37 17.78
C ASN A 40 7.81 -0.98 17.14
N ASP A 41 8.85 -0.15 17.19
CA ASP A 41 8.82 1.16 16.52
C ASP A 41 8.82 1.03 15.01
N ALA A 42 9.54 0.04 14.47
CA ALA A 42 9.56 -0.25 13.05
C ALA A 42 8.19 -0.77 12.54
N SER A 43 7.41 -1.43 13.39
CA SER A 43 6.06 -1.90 13.03
C SER A 43 5.07 -0.76 12.79
N LYS A 44 5.30 0.41 13.42
CA LYS A 44 4.46 1.62 13.28
C LYS A 44 4.50 2.24 11.88
N PHE A 45 5.51 1.92 11.06
CA PHE A 45 5.58 2.40 9.67
C PHE A 45 4.47 1.82 8.78
N GLY A 46 3.82 0.75 9.22
CA GLY A 46 2.74 0.09 8.50
C GLY A 46 3.22 -0.78 7.33
N LEU A 47 2.28 -1.19 6.47
CA LEU A 47 2.58 -2.01 5.29
C LEU A 47 2.46 -1.17 4.01
N SER A 48 3.46 -1.21 3.13
CA SER A 48 3.40 -0.56 1.82
C SER A 48 2.46 -1.36 0.89
N ILE A 49 1.17 -1.00 0.81
CA ILE A 49 0.12 -1.80 0.15
C ILE A 49 0.23 -1.76 -1.37
N LEU A 50 0.56 -0.59 -1.95
CA LEU A 50 0.77 -0.46 -3.41
C LEU A 50 1.89 -1.41 -3.83
N HIS A 51 2.99 -1.34 -3.08
CA HIS A 51 4.16 -2.14 -3.36
C HIS A 51 3.96 -3.60 -2.98
N ALA A 52 3.13 -3.92 -1.98
CA ALA A 52 2.80 -5.30 -1.63
C ALA A 52 2.34 -6.09 -2.84
N ARG A 53 1.36 -5.59 -3.58
CA ARG A 53 0.80 -6.29 -4.75
C ARG A 53 1.82 -6.46 -5.88
N ILE A 54 2.56 -5.39 -6.19
CA ILE A 54 3.56 -5.39 -7.26
C ILE A 54 4.73 -6.32 -6.92
N ARG A 55 5.27 -6.22 -5.70
CA ARG A 55 6.41 -7.04 -5.24
C ARG A 55 6.06 -8.51 -5.12
N LEU A 56 4.83 -8.82 -4.71
CA LEU A 56 4.35 -10.19 -4.65
C LEU A 56 4.20 -10.78 -6.05
N PHE A 57 3.65 -10.03 -7.00
CA PHE A 57 3.63 -10.42 -8.41
C PHE A 57 5.04 -10.64 -8.98
N GLU A 58 5.97 -9.69 -8.78
CA GLU A 58 7.37 -9.82 -9.23
C GLU A 58 8.05 -11.05 -8.62
N HIS A 59 7.78 -11.35 -7.35
CA HIS A 59 8.32 -12.52 -6.68
C HIS A 59 7.83 -13.83 -7.30
N ILE A 60 6.53 -13.96 -7.54
CA ILE A 60 5.94 -15.14 -8.19
C ILE A 60 6.53 -15.33 -9.59
N ILE A 61 6.66 -14.25 -10.36
CA ILE A 61 7.24 -14.30 -11.70
C ILE A 61 8.72 -14.71 -11.67
N HIS A 62 9.51 -14.18 -10.73
CA HIS A 62 10.91 -14.57 -10.57
C HIS A 62 11.08 -16.01 -10.08
N LEU A 63 10.16 -16.50 -9.24
CA LEU A 63 10.08 -17.90 -8.85
C LEU A 63 9.81 -18.77 -10.08
N ALA A 64 8.82 -18.39 -10.90
CA ALA A 64 8.42 -19.11 -12.11
C ALA A 64 9.59 -19.28 -13.09
N TYR A 65 10.38 -18.22 -13.30
CA TYR A 65 11.56 -18.27 -14.17
C TYR A 65 12.62 -19.28 -13.72
N LYS A 66 12.66 -19.61 -12.43
CA LYS A 66 13.65 -20.51 -11.83
C LYS A 66 13.10 -21.90 -11.53
N LEU A 67 11.82 -22.17 -11.80
CA LEU A 67 11.23 -23.49 -11.59
C LEU A 67 12.00 -24.63 -12.26
N PRO A 68 12.53 -24.48 -13.50
CA PRO A 68 13.27 -25.56 -14.14
C PRO A 68 14.59 -25.89 -13.43
N ILE A 69 15.26 -24.89 -12.85
CA ILE A 69 16.56 -25.08 -12.18
C ILE A 69 16.41 -25.41 -10.69
N LYS A 70 15.28 -25.06 -10.05
CA LYS A 70 15.01 -25.20 -8.60
C LYS A 70 16.15 -24.70 -7.69
N LYS A 71 16.83 -23.64 -8.13
CA LYS A 71 17.89 -22.94 -7.39
C LYS A 71 17.52 -21.48 -7.22
N TRP A 72 17.86 -20.91 -6.07
CA TRP A 72 17.64 -19.48 -5.83
C TRP A 72 18.46 -18.59 -6.79
N GLN A 73 19.71 -18.96 -7.07
CA GLN A 73 20.65 -18.18 -7.88
C GLN A 73 21.07 -18.96 -9.12
N ALA A 74 20.88 -18.36 -10.30
CA ALA A 74 21.39 -18.86 -11.58
C ALA A 74 22.81 -18.33 -11.83
N ARG A 75 23.82 -19.03 -11.29
CA ARG A 75 25.23 -18.59 -11.37
C ARG A 75 25.92 -19.08 -12.64
N THR A 76 25.62 -20.29 -13.09
CA THR A 76 26.24 -20.89 -14.28
C THR A 76 25.64 -20.33 -15.57
N ASN A 77 26.36 -20.46 -16.68
CA ASN A 77 25.88 -19.97 -17.97
C ASN A 77 24.66 -20.77 -18.45
N GLU A 78 24.64 -22.07 -18.17
CA GLU A 78 23.54 -22.98 -18.48
C GLU A 78 22.27 -22.59 -17.71
N ASP A 79 22.38 -22.37 -16.39
CA ASP A 79 21.25 -21.94 -15.55
C ASP A 79 20.69 -20.60 -16.05
N ARG A 80 21.57 -19.66 -16.45
CA ARG A 80 21.15 -18.35 -16.99
C ARG A 80 20.43 -18.48 -18.33
N MET A 81 20.86 -19.39 -19.20
CA MET A 81 20.19 -19.65 -20.48
C MET A 81 18.80 -20.24 -20.25
N ILE A 82 18.66 -21.23 -19.38
CA ILE A 82 17.37 -21.85 -19.02
C ILE A 82 16.40 -20.80 -18.46
N VAL A 83 16.86 -19.96 -17.53
CA VAL A 83 16.04 -18.88 -16.94
C VAL A 83 15.62 -17.85 -17.99
N LYS A 84 16.52 -17.49 -18.92
CA LYS A 84 16.22 -16.55 -20.00
C LYS A 84 15.17 -17.11 -20.96
N ASP A 85 15.30 -18.36 -21.37
CA ASP A 85 14.35 -19.05 -22.25
C ASP A 85 12.97 -19.17 -21.57
N THR A 86 12.94 -19.64 -20.33
CA THR A 86 11.72 -19.74 -19.51
C THR A 86 11.03 -18.39 -19.36
N LYS A 87 11.82 -17.32 -19.14
CA LYS A 87 11.30 -15.96 -19.07
C LYS A 87 10.60 -15.55 -20.36
N LEU A 88 11.24 -15.76 -21.52
CA LEU A 88 10.66 -15.41 -22.82
C LEU A 88 9.37 -16.18 -23.09
N ARG A 89 9.36 -17.49 -22.80
CA ARG A 89 8.17 -18.33 -22.91
C ARG A 89 7.00 -17.80 -22.07
N ILE A 90 7.25 -17.51 -20.79
CA ILE A 90 6.22 -17.01 -19.88
C ILE A 90 5.72 -15.63 -20.32
N GLN A 91 6.60 -14.74 -20.76
CA GLN A 91 6.22 -13.41 -21.28
C GLN A 91 5.33 -13.52 -22.52
N HIS A 92 5.64 -14.45 -23.43
CA HIS A 92 4.83 -14.73 -24.61
C HIS A 92 3.43 -15.21 -24.22
N LEU A 93 3.35 -16.20 -23.34
CA LEU A 93 2.07 -16.77 -22.89
C LEU A 93 1.18 -15.75 -22.18
N PHE A 94 1.75 -14.86 -21.35
CA PHE A 94 0.97 -13.78 -20.73
C PHE A 94 0.46 -12.77 -21.75
N LYS A 95 1.24 -12.48 -22.79
CA LYS A 95 0.81 -11.59 -23.87
C LYS A 95 -0.31 -12.22 -24.69
N GLU A 96 -0.22 -13.51 -25.01
CA GLU A 96 -1.21 -14.22 -25.82
C GLU A 96 -2.50 -14.50 -25.05
N GLN A 97 -2.42 -15.13 -23.88
CA GLN A 97 -3.60 -15.60 -23.16
C GLN A 97 -4.27 -14.49 -22.35
N MET A 98 -3.48 -13.54 -21.84
CA MET A 98 -3.99 -12.48 -20.98
C MET A 98 -3.83 -11.09 -21.57
N GLY A 99 -3.18 -10.89 -22.73
CA GLY A 99 -2.95 -9.56 -23.26
C GLY A 99 -2.16 -8.66 -22.30
N VAL A 100 -1.31 -9.25 -21.45
CA VAL A 100 -0.51 -8.53 -20.44
C VAL A 100 0.95 -8.62 -20.84
N ILE A 101 1.63 -7.47 -20.87
CA ILE A 101 3.07 -7.42 -21.14
C ILE A 101 3.81 -7.47 -19.81
N VAL A 102 4.34 -8.65 -19.48
CA VAL A 102 5.15 -8.83 -18.28
C VAL A 102 6.60 -8.44 -18.59
N SER A 103 7.09 -7.38 -17.95
CA SER A 103 8.49 -6.91 -17.93
C SER A 103 9.12 -6.45 -19.27
N PRO A 104 9.29 -5.13 -19.48
CA PRO A 104 10.25 -4.54 -20.40
C PRO A 104 11.49 -4.03 -19.66
N LYS A 105 12.46 -3.65 -20.48
CA LYS A 105 13.90 -3.49 -20.22
C LYS A 105 14.28 -2.58 -19.05
N ALA A 106 15.42 -2.86 -18.44
CA ALA A 106 16.13 -1.89 -17.60
C ALA A 106 16.35 -0.58 -18.38
N ARG A 107 16.05 0.57 -17.72
CA ARG A 107 16.12 1.97 -18.23
C ARG A 107 14.87 2.56 -18.91
N PHE A 108 13.83 1.77 -19.19
CA PHE A 108 12.49 2.28 -19.51
C PHE A 108 11.55 1.75 -18.42
N GLY A 109 10.69 2.59 -17.83
CA GLY A 109 9.89 2.24 -16.64
C GLY A 109 9.32 0.82 -16.65
N ASN A 110 9.27 0.17 -15.48
CA ASN A 110 8.78 -1.21 -15.37
C ASN A 110 7.29 -1.29 -15.75
N THR A 111 6.92 -2.14 -16.72
CA THR A 111 5.49 -2.43 -17.02
C THR A 111 4.86 -3.38 -15.99
N ASN A 112 5.62 -3.79 -14.98
CA ASN A 112 5.10 -4.47 -13.80
C ASN A 112 4.47 -3.44 -12.86
N ASP A 113 3.45 -2.73 -13.35
CA ASP A 113 2.71 -1.74 -12.60
C ASP A 113 1.53 -2.38 -11.85
N GLY A 114 0.78 -1.55 -11.11
CA GLY A 114 -0.39 -2.01 -10.38
C GLY A 114 -1.49 -2.59 -11.27
N ASN A 115 -1.57 -2.22 -12.55
CA ASN A 115 -2.59 -2.74 -13.47
C ASN A 115 -2.23 -4.16 -13.94
N THR A 116 -0.97 -4.37 -14.34
CA THR A 116 -0.44 -5.70 -14.67
C THR A 116 -0.61 -6.68 -13.51
N SER A 117 -0.28 -6.22 -12.30
CA SER A 117 -0.44 -7.02 -11.07
C SER A 117 -1.92 -7.37 -10.78
N ARG A 118 -2.86 -6.43 -10.93
CA ARG A 118 -4.31 -6.70 -10.75
C ARG A 118 -4.82 -7.76 -11.72
N ARG A 119 -4.41 -7.69 -12.99
CA ARG A 119 -4.82 -8.68 -14.00
C ARG A 119 -4.26 -10.07 -13.70
N PHE A 120 -3.04 -10.16 -13.17
CA PHE A 120 -2.44 -11.42 -12.76
C PHE A 120 -3.24 -12.12 -11.65
N PHE A 121 -3.62 -11.40 -10.59
CA PHE A 121 -4.39 -11.99 -9.47
C PHE A 121 -5.91 -12.10 -9.75
N ALA A 122 -6.41 -11.50 -10.83
CA ALA A 122 -7.82 -11.61 -11.19
C ALA A 122 -8.21 -13.07 -11.49
N ASP A 123 -7.37 -13.77 -12.25
CA ASP A 123 -7.53 -15.17 -12.63
C ASP A 123 -6.33 -16.04 -12.18
N PRO A 124 -6.36 -16.57 -10.95
CA PRO A 124 -5.29 -17.42 -10.42
C PRO A 124 -5.06 -18.71 -11.21
N ASP A 125 -6.11 -19.29 -11.80
CA ASP A 125 -6.04 -20.57 -12.49
C ASP A 125 -5.26 -20.44 -13.81
N THR A 126 -5.57 -19.41 -14.62
CA THR A 126 -4.77 -19.10 -15.83
C THR A 126 -3.35 -18.70 -15.46
N SER A 127 -3.18 -17.87 -14.43
CA SER A 127 -1.85 -17.46 -13.96
C SER A 127 -0.99 -18.66 -13.53
N SER A 128 -1.55 -19.58 -12.76
CA SER A 128 -0.91 -20.84 -12.34
C SER A 128 -0.50 -21.68 -13.55
N ARG A 129 -1.38 -21.85 -14.53
CA ARG A 129 -1.11 -22.61 -15.77
C ARG A 129 0.06 -22.01 -16.56
N ILE A 130 0.14 -20.69 -16.67
CA ILE A 130 1.22 -20.00 -17.40
C ILE A 130 2.55 -20.12 -16.63
N THR A 131 2.55 -19.86 -15.33
CA THR A 131 3.77 -19.82 -14.52
C THR A 131 4.27 -21.19 -14.09
N GLY A 132 3.40 -22.20 -14.04
CA GLY A 132 3.69 -23.52 -13.46
C GLY A 132 3.78 -23.50 -11.93
N ILE A 133 3.23 -22.46 -11.28
CA ILE A 133 3.22 -22.33 -9.82
C ILE A 133 1.91 -22.87 -9.30
N ASP A 134 1.93 -23.46 -8.11
CA ASP A 134 0.76 -24.01 -7.45
C ASP A 134 -0.35 -22.96 -7.32
N VAL A 135 -1.56 -23.34 -7.74
CA VAL A 135 -2.72 -22.45 -7.80
C VAL A 135 -3.17 -22.02 -6.41
N ASN A 136 -3.02 -22.88 -5.40
CA ASN A 136 -3.45 -22.59 -4.02
C ASN A 136 -2.59 -21.47 -3.43
N ILE A 137 -1.29 -21.47 -3.68
CA ILE A 137 -0.39 -20.36 -3.31
C ILE A 137 -0.85 -19.03 -3.95
N ILE A 138 -1.18 -19.02 -5.24
CA ILE A 138 -1.64 -17.79 -5.92
C ILE A 138 -2.99 -17.32 -5.35
N LYS A 139 -3.92 -18.23 -5.08
CA LYS A 139 -5.23 -17.95 -4.47
C LYS A 139 -5.08 -17.37 -3.06
N ARG A 140 -4.24 -17.96 -2.21
CA ARG A 140 -3.94 -17.46 -0.85
C ARG A 140 -3.32 -16.07 -0.89
N PHE A 141 -2.38 -15.82 -1.80
CA PHE A 141 -1.83 -14.48 -1.97
C PHE A 141 -2.85 -13.45 -2.45
N LYS A 142 -3.76 -13.83 -3.36
CA LYS A 142 -4.88 -12.97 -3.78
C LYS A 142 -5.73 -12.58 -2.55
N ILE A 143 -6.08 -13.55 -1.71
CA ILE A 143 -6.91 -13.33 -0.51
C ILE A 143 -6.22 -12.42 0.50
N ILE A 144 -4.93 -12.65 0.78
CA ILE A 144 -4.14 -11.77 1.66
C ILE A 144 -4.09 -10.34 1.09
N LEU A 145 -3.88 -10.20 -0.22
CA LEU A 145 -3.85 -8.89 -0.87
C LEU A 145 -5.21 -8.19 -0.84
N GLU A 146 -6.31 -8.92 -1.04
CA GLU A 146 -7.68 -8.40 -0.88
C GLU A 146 -7.90 -7.92 0.57
N ALA A 147 -7.50 -8.71 1.55
CA ALA A 147 -7.64 -8.43 2.98
C ALA A 147 -6.83 -7.21 3.45
N ILE A 148 -5.62 -6.97 2.94
CA ILE A 148 -4.84 -5.77 3.34
C ILE A 148 -5.15 -4.52 2.51
N SER A 149 -5.77 -4.67 1.34
CA SER A 149 -6.05 -3.54 0.43
C SER A 149 -7.41 -2.86 0.67
N ASN A 150 -8.26 -3.42 1.52
CA ASN A 150 -9.58 -2.87 1.81
C ASN A 150 -9.57 -2.02 3.10
N GLY A 151 -10.61 -1.22 3.27
CA GLY A 151 -10.75 -0.32 4.41
C GLY A 151 -11.47 -0.88 5.63
N HIS A 152 -11.75 -2.19 5.68
CA HIS A 152 -12.46 -2.84 6.80
C HIS A 152 -11.47 -3.37 7.86
N SER A 153 -11.97 -3.48 9.09
CA SER A 153 -11.21 -4.05 10.20
C SER A 153 -10.98 -5.55 10.00
N ILE A 154 -9.74 -6.00 10.20
CA ILE A 154 -9.31 -7.38 10.00
C ILE A 154 -9.22 -8.08 11.36
N ASN A 155 -9.72 -9.32 11.45
CA ASN A 155 -9.48 -10.16 12.62
C ASN A 155 -8.01 -10.61 12.61
N VAL A 156 -7.24 -10.08 13.56
CA VAL A 156 -5.77 -10.29 13.63
C VAL A 156 -5.41 -11.76 13.79
N GLU A 157 -6.12 -12.50 14.65
CA GLU A 157 -5.83 -13.92 14.93
C GLU A 157 -6.07 -14.78 13.69
N LYS A 158 -7.23 -14.63 13.05
CA LYS A 158 -7.54 -15.36 11.81
C LYS A 158 -6.59 -15.01 10.68
N PHE A 159 -6.21 -13.74 10.59
CA PHE A 159 -5.24 -13.31 9.59
C PHE A 159 -3.86 -13.92 9.85
N GLU A 160 -3.40 -13.95 11.10
CA GLU A 160 -2.12 -14.56 11.50
C GLU A 160 -2.09 -16.06 11.20
N GLU A 161 -3.16 -16.79 11.52
CA GLU A 161 -3.30 -18.20 11.18
C GLU A 161 -3.20 -18.41 9.66
N TYR A 162 -3.96 -17.63 8.88
CA TYR A 162 -3.99 -17.74 7.43
C TYR A 162 -2.62 -17.42 6.80
N THR A 163 -1.92 -16.39 7.28
CA THR A 163 -0.59 -16.03 6.77
C THR A 163 0.48 -17.03 7.20
N THR A 164 0.39 -17.56 8.42
CA THR A 164 1.32 -18.58 8.93
C THR A 164 1.20 -19.88 8.13
N ASP A 165 -0.02 -20.33 7.85
CA ASP A 165 -0.24 -21.52 7.03
C ASP A 165 0.18 -21.31 5.57
N THR A 166 -0.03 -20.11 5.04
CA THR A 166 0.49 -19.74 3.72
C THR A 166 2.02 -19.75 3.68
N ALA A 167 2.69 -19.29 4.74
CA ALA A 167 4.14 -19.35 4.86
C ALA A 167 4.66 -20.80 4.93
N LYS A 168 4.02 -21.67 5.72
CA LYS A 168 4.35 -23.10 5.80
C LYS A 168 4.22 -23.78 4.44
N LEU A 169 3.10 -23.54 3.73
CA LEU A 169 2.85 -24.08 2.40
C LEU A 169 3.91 -23.61 1.40
N TYR A 170 4.27 -22.32 1.43
CA TYR A 170 5.31 -21.77 0.57
C TYR A 170 6.67 -22.44 0.82
N VAL A 171 7.06 -22.62 2.08
CA VAL A 171 8.34 -23.27 2.44
C VAL A 171 8.35 -24.74 2.02
N GLN A 172 7.22 -25.46 2.15
CA GLN A 172 7.11 -26.85 1.68
C GLN A 172 7.31 -26.96 0.16
N LEU A 173 6.66 -26.10 -0.64
CA LEU A 173 6.71 -26.19 -2.10
C LEU A 173 7.97 -25.56 -2.71
N TYR A 174 8.41 -24.45 -2.14
CA TYR A 174 9.41 -23.54 -2.72
C TYR A 174 10.51 -23.16 -1.72
N GLY A 175 10.81 -24.01 -0.73
CA GLY A 175 11.83 -23.74 0.31
C GLY A 175 13.22 -23.41 -0.23
N TRP A 176 13.56 -23.86 -1.44
CA TRP A 176 14.79 -23.54 -2.16
C TRP A 176 14.85 -22.08 -2.68
N HIS A 177 13.72 -21.37 -2.70
CA HIS A 177 13.62 -19.97 -3.10
C HIS A 177 13.21 -19.09 -1.90
N PRO A 178 14.15 -18.35 -1.29
CA PRO A 178 13.87 -17.36 -0.27
C PRO A 178 12.71 -16.43 -0.62
N MET A 179 11.82 -16.16 0.34
CA MET A 179 10.81 -15.10 0.21
C MET A 179 11.46 -13.74 -0.07
N SER A 180 10.71 -12.82 -0.70
CA SER A 180 11.13 -11.42 -0.76
C SER A 180 10.88 -10.72 0.59
N PRO A 181 11.57 -9.62 0.91
CA PRO A 181 11.34 -8.87 2.15
C PRO A 181 9.90 -8.44 2.33
N THR A 182 9.22 -8.01 1.26
CA THR A 182 7.81 -7.61 1.31
C THR A 182 6.89 -8.78 1.65
N ILE A 183 7.09 -9.95 1.02
CA ILE A 183 6.29 -11.14 1.32
C ILE A 183 6.55 -11.61 2.74
N TYR A 184 7.82 -11.64 3.15
CA TYR A 184 8.20 -11.99 4.51
C TYR A 184 7.51 -11.06 5.53
N ASN A 185 7.55 -9.74 5.31
CA ASN A 185 6.88 -8.78 6.17
C ASN A 185 5.36 -9.01 6.25
N ILE A 186 4.70 -9.29 5.12
CA ILE A 186 3.25 -9.55 5.11
C ILE A 186 2.92 -10.86 5.84
N LEU A 187 3.64 -11.94 5.52
CA LEU A 187 3.30 -13.26 6.05
C LEU A 187 3.68 -13.44 7.52
N ILE A 188 4.78 -12.81 7.94
CA ILE A 188 5.37 -13.03 9.27
C ILE A 188 5.08 -11.88 10.23
N HIS A 189 5.11 -10.64 9.75
CA HIS A 189 4.90 -9.46 10.58
C HIS A 189 3.57 -8.76 10.31
N GLY A 190 2.77 -9.24 9.34
CA GLY A 190 1.55 -8.56 8.91
C GLY A 190 0.53 -8.44 10.04
N ALA A 191 0.31 -9.51 10.80
CA ALA A 191 -0.58 -9.49 11.96
C ALA A 191 -0.14 -8.48 13.02
N THR A 192 1.17 -8.47 13.36
CA THR A 192 1.74 -7.49 14.29
C THR A 192 1.60 -6.06 13.79
N VAL A 193 1.77 -5.81 12.49
CA VAL A 193 1.61 -4.47 11.93
C VAL A 193 0.14 -4.04 11.94
N ILE A 194 -0.79 -4.96 11.66
CA ILE A 194 -2.23 -4.70 11.70
C ILE A 194 -2.68 -4.42 13.14
N SER A 195 -2.17 -5.12 14.15
CA SER A 195 -2.53 -4.90 15.55
C SER A 195 -2.09 -3.54 16.09
N HIS A 196 -0.99 -2.98 15.59
CA HIS A 196 -0.52 -1.65 15.95
C HIS A 196 -1.18 -0.51 15.13
N ALA A 197 -1.95 -0.85 14.09
CA ALA A 197 -2.59 0.15 13.24
C ALA A 197 -3.84 0.74 13.94
N ILE A 198 -3.89 2.07 14.06
CA ILE A 198 -5.03 2.78 14.67
C ILE A 198 -6.29 2.70 13.79
N VAL A 199 -6.10 2.65 12.48
CA VAL A 199 -7.18 2.54 11.49
C VAL A 199 -6.91 1.35 10.58
N PRO A 200 -7.93 0.81 9.90
CA PRO A 200 -7.76 -0.31 8.99
C PRO A 200 -6.63 -0.09 7.99
N ILE A 201 -5.76 -1.10 7.84
CA ILE A 201 -4.48 -0.95 7.13
C ILE A 201 -4.66 -0.45 5.69
N GLY A 202 -5.72 -0.86 4.99
CA GLY A 202 -6.00 -0.40 3.63
C GLY A 202 -6.29 1.09 3.51
N GLN A 203 -6.78 1.73 4.58
CA GLN A 203 -6.97 3.19 4.62
C GLN A 203 -5.64 3.94 4.76
N LEU A 204 -4.60 3.29 5.29
CA LEU A 204 -3.29 3.89 5.50
C LEU A 204 -2.39 3.87 4.24
N SER A 205 -2.91 3.47 3.09
CA SER A 205 -2.14 3.24 1.86
C SER A 205 -1.35 4.47 1.37
N GLU A 206 -0.15 4.23 0.85
CA GLU A 206 0.69 5.21 0.15
C GLU A 206 0.17 5.57 -1.25
N GLU A 207 -0.76 4.79 -1.83
CA GLU A 207 -1.30 5.00 -3.18
C GLU A 207 -1.88 6.41 -3.37
N ALA A 208 -2.61 6.89 -2.37
CA ALA A 208 -3.26 8.20 -2.41
C ALA A 208 -2.22 9.33 -2.53
N ALA A 209 -1.12 9.23 -1.79
CA ALA A 209 -0.04 10.21 -1.83
C ALA A 209 0.74 10.12 -3.16
N GLU A 210 1.04 8.93 -3.66
CA GLU A 210 1.76 8.78 -4.93
C GLU A 210 0.94 9.26 -6.13
N ALA A 211 -0.38 9.06 -6.12
CA ALA A 211 -1.28 9.57 -7.15
C ALA A 211 -1.27 11.11 -7.24
N ARG A 212 -0.90 11.82 -6.16
CA ARG A 212 -0.72 13.28 -6.17
C ARG A 212 0.45 13.73 -7.02
N ASN A 213 1.46 12.88 -7.27
CA ASN A 213 2.57 13.21 -8.15
C ASN A 213 2.11 13.48 -9.59
N LYS A 214 1.01 12.85 -10.04
CA LYS A 214 0.39 13.14 -11.35
C LYS A 214 -0.15 14.57 -11.40
N HIS A 215 -0.84 14.99 -10.34
CA HIS A 215 -1.37 16.35 -10.20
C HIS A 215 -0.24 17.38 -10.07
N PHE A 216 0.82 17.07 -9.33
CA PHE A 216 1.98 17.94 -9.22
C PHE A 216 2.58 18.26 -10.59
N ARG A 217 2.82 17.23 -11.43
CA ARG A 217 3.32 17.41 -12.80
C ARG A 217 2.37 18.22 -13.66
N LEU A 218 1.07 17.92 -13.60
CA LEU A 218 0.02 18.64 -14.33
C LEU A 218 -0.06 20.12 -13.93
N TYR A 219 -0.09 20.40 -12.63
CA TYR A 219 -0.17 21.77 -12.10
C TYR A 219 1.07 22.57 -12.45
N ARG A 220 2.24 21.93 -12.36
CA ARG A 220 3.47 22.53 -12.83
C ARG A 220 3.41 22.80 -14.34
N GLN A 221 2.93 21.90 -15.18
CA GLN A 221 2.95 22.13 -16.63
C GLN A 221 1.95 23.20 -17.07
N ASN A 222 0.72 23.13 -16.58
CA ASN A 222 -0.40 23.86 -17.18
C ASN A 222 -0.96 25.00 -16.32
N PHE A 223 -0.64 25.05 -15.02
CA PHE A 223 -1.33 25.93 -14.06
C PHE A 223 -0.40 26.81 -13.23
N SER A 224 0.90 26.81 -13.53
CA SER A 224 1.90 27.60 -12.81
C SER A 224 2.57 28.63 -13.71
N ARG A 225 2.86 29.83 -13.19
CA ARG A 225 3.66 30.83 -13.88
C ARG A 225 5.07 30.31 -14.17
N LYS A 226 5.59 30.65 -15.35
CA LYS A 226 6.92 30.23 -15.84
C LYS A 226 7.97 31.34 -15.82
N CYS A 227 7.65 32.46 -15.19
CA CYS A 227 8.57 33.59 -15.03
C CYS A 227 9.68 33.32 -14.01
N SER A 228 9.44 32.51 -12.97
CA SER A 228 10.47 32.11 -12.01
C SER A 228 10.15 30.76 -11.36
N ARG A 229 11.19 30.09 -10.84
CA ARG A 229 11.02 28.82 -10.09
C ARG A 229 10.21 29.01 -8.81
N GLU A 230 10.42 30.13 -8.12
CA GLU A 230 9.70 30.46 -6.89
C GLU A 230 8.21 30.69 -7.17
N ALA A 231 7.88 31.49 -8.19
CA ALA A 231 6.49 31.71 -8.60
C ALA A 231 5.82 30.40 -9.04
N CYS A 232 6.53 29.58 -9.80
CA CYS A 232 6.07 28.25 -10.20
C CYS A 232 5.74 27.37 -8.98
N ASN A 233 6.64 27.29 -7.99
CA ASN A 233 6.44 26.47 -6.80
C ASN A 233 5.29 26.99 -5.93
N ASN A 234 5.18 28.31 -5.78
CA ASN A 234 4.09 28.95 -5.04
C ASN A 234 2.73 28.65 -5.67
N ASP A 235 2.62 28.75 -7.01
CA ASP A 235 1.37 28.45 -7.72
C ASP A 235 0.99 26.98 -7.61
N VAL A 236 1.96 26.06 -7.75
CA VAL A 236 1.72 24.62 -7.58
C VAL A 236 1.24 24.33 -6.15
N LEU A 237 1.90 24.91 -5.13
CA LEU A 237 1.51 24.73 -3.73
C LEU A 237 0.08 25.24 -3.47
N LYS A 238 -0.24 26.47 -3.88
CA LYS A 238 -1.58 27.05 -3.75
C LYS A 238 -2.64 26.18 -4.43
N ARG A 239 -2.36 25.67 -5.62
CA ARG A 239 -3.29 24.79 -6.35
C ARG A 239 -3.48 23.45 -5.64
N LEU A 240 -2.42 22.88 -5.09
CA LEU A 240 -2.51 21.67 -4.27
C LEU A 240 -3.40 21.92 -3.05
N LEU A 241 -3.21 23.01 -2.32
CA LEU A 241 -4.03 23.38 -1.16
C LEU A 241 -5.52 23.51 -1.52
N LEU A 242 -5.85 24.24 -2.59
CA LEU A 242 -7.24 24.36 -3.10
C LEU A 242 -7.87 23.02 -3.48
N SER A 243 -7.05 22.05 -3.92
CA SER A 243 -7.54 20.72 -4.25
C SER A 243 -7.67 19.78 -3.05
N LEU A 244 -7.06 20.13 -1.91
CA LEU A 244 -7.10 19.38 -0.66
C LEU A 244 -8.10 19.96 0.33
N ASP A 245 -8.70 21.11 0.02
CA ASP A 245 -9.75 21.73 0.81
C ASP A 245 -10.94 20.76 0.97
N PRO A 246 -11.29 20.34 2.20
CA PRO A 246 -12.36 19.38 2.46
C PRO A 246 -13.74 19.89 2.03
N TYR A 247 -14.02 21.18 2.26
CA TYR A 247 -15.28 21.81 1.90
C TYR A 247 -15.46 21.80 0.37
N MET A 248 -14.45 22.26 -0.36
CA MET A 248 -14.45 22.19 -1.83
C MET A 248 -14.52 20.75 -2.35
N SER A 249 -13.85 19.81 -1.68
CA SER A 249 -13.87 18.39 -2.06
C SER A 249 -15.23 17.73 -1.82
N SER A 250 -15.99 18.19 -0.83
CA SER A 250 -17.33 17.67 -0.51
C SER A 250 -18.37 18.03 -1.57
N ILE A 251 -18.25 19.22 -2.18
CA ILE A 251 -19.18 19.75 -3.18
C ILE A 251 -18.84 19.24 -4.60
N ARG A 252 -17.60 18.79 -4.83
CA ARG A 252 -17.18 18.32 -6.15
C ARG A 252 -17.93 17.05 -6.56
N PRO A 253 -18.34 16.93 -7.84
CA PRO A 253 -18.89 15.70 -8.37
C PRO A 253 -17.93 14.53 -8.17
N LYS A 254 -18.40 13.47 -7.52
CA LYS A 254 -17.62 12.25 -7.29
C LYS A 254 -17.88 11.27 -8.44
N PRO A 255 -16.84 10.72 -9.08
CA PRO A 255 -17.04 9.67 -10.07
C PRO A 255 -17.60 8.42 -9.39
N GLN A 256 -18.52 7.73 -10.07
CA GLN A 256 -19.01 6.43 -9.61
C GLN A 256 -17.86 5.42 -9.58
N LYS A 257 -17.67 4.75 -8.44
CA LYS A 257 -16.69 3.68 -8.30
C LYS A 257 -17.32 2.36 -8.67
N LYS A 258 -16.64 1.58 -9.51
CA LYS A 258 -16.98 0.18 -9.75
C LYS A 258 -16.34 -0.65 -8.63
N SER A 259 -17.14 -1.33 -7.83
CA SER A 259 -16.68 -2.33 -6.86
C SER A 259 -16.80 -3.73 -7.46
N MET A 260 -15.91 -4.63 -7.04
CA MET A 260 -16.07 -6.06 -7.26
C MET A 260 -16.30 -6.73 -5.90
N PRO A 261 -17.09 -7.82 -5.85
CA PRO A 261 -17.29 -8.54 -4.60
C PRO A 261 -15.99 -9.18 -4.12
N PHE A 262 -15.84 -9.26 -2.80
CA PHE A 262 -14.73 -9.99 -2.17
C PHE A 262 -14.92 -11.49 -2.34
N SER A 263 -13.81 -12.23 -2.29
CA SER A 263 -13.88 -13.69 -2.19
C SER A 263 -14.44 -14.11 -0.82
N SER A 264 -15.09 -15.28 -0.79
CA SER A 264 -15.72 -15.81 0.42
C SER A 264 -14.72 -16.07 1.55
N GLU A 265 -13.48 -16.43 1.23
CA GLU A 265 -12.39 -16.58 2.20
C GLU A 265 -11.96 -15.23 2.77
N THR A 266 -11.83 -14.19 1.94
CA THR A 266 -11.50 -12.83 2.40
C THR A 266 -12.54 -12.32 3.40
N LEU A 267 -13.83 -12.55 3.15
CA LEU A 267 -14.91 -12.13 4.07
C LEU A 267 -14.78 -12.76 5.47
N LYS A 268 -14.24 -13.97 5.58
CA LYS A 268 -14.02 -14.64 6.88
C LYS A 268 -12.90 -13.99 7.71
N LEU A 269 -12.02 -13.24 7.06
CA LEU A 269 -10.91 -12.52 7.70
C LEU A 269 -11.34 -11.16 8.26
N PHE A 270 -12.48 -10.63 7.82
CA PHE A 270 -12.98 -9.37 8.34
C PHE A 270 -13.68 -9.54 9.68
N LEU A 271 -13.55 -8.52 10.52
CA LEU A 271 -14.45 -8.34 11.63
C LEU A 271 -15.81 -7.91 11.07
N PRO A 272 -16.93 -8.37 11.67
CA PRO A 272 -18.22 -7.79 11.35
C PRO A 272 -18.14 -6.28 11.57
N GLU A 273 -18.68 -5.50 10.64
CA GLU A 273 -18.81 -4.07 10.90
C GLU A 273 -19.60 -3.91 12.20
N PRO A 274 -19.16 -3.03 13.12
CA PRO A 274 -20.03 -2.64 14.21
C PRO A 274 -21.33 -2.17 13.54
N LEU A 275 -22.46 -2.76 13.96
CA LEU A 275 -23.74 -2.18 13.63
C LEU A 275 -23.68 -0.77 14.23
N ASP A 276 -23.43 0.22 13.39
CA ASP A 276 -23.87 1.57 13.72
C ASP A 276 -25.34 1.39 14.10
N ASP A 277 -25.74 1.88 15.27
CA ASP A 277 -27.14 2.02 15.62
C ASP A 277 -27.77 2.84 14.50
N VAL A 278 -28.29 2.15 13.49
CA VAL A 278 -29.22 2.70 12.54
C VAL A 278 -30.46 2.92 13.37
N SER A 279 -30.52 4.08 14.04
CA SER A 279 -31.79 4.66 14.43
C SER A 279 -32.66 4.57 13.18
N PRO A 280 -33.79 3.86 13.22
CA PRO A 280 -34.67 3.79 12.07
C PRO A 280 -34.96 5.22 11.65
N THR A 281 -34.97 5.47 10.34
CA THR A 281 -35.41 6.72 9.75
C THR A 281 -36.85 7.00 10.18
N GLU A 282 -37.01 7.57 11.37
CA GLU A 282 -38.21 8.27 11.76
C GLU A 282 -38.13 9.66 11.13
N ASN A 283 -39.18 10.01 10.42
CA ASN A 283 -39.38 11.33 9.85
C ASN A 283 -39.10 12.39 10.91
N ILE A 284 -37.97 13.07 10.80
CA ILE A 284 -37.65 14.23 11.64
C ILE A 284 -38.59 15.36 11.20
N SER A 285 -39.71 15.48 11.90
CA SER A 285 -40.32 16.78 12.13
C SER A 285 -39.29 17.64 12.88
N GLU A 286 -38.98 18.80 12.31
CA GLU A 286 -38.06 19.79 12.83
C GLU A 286 -38.42 20.20 14.26
N GLU A 287 -37.63 19.79 15.24
CA GLU A 287 -37.46 20.55 16.48
C GLU A 287 -35.98 20.84 16.70
N TYR A 288 -35.63 22.09 16.44
CA TYR A 288 -34.30 22.66 16.58
C TYR A 288 -33.90 22.76 18.06
N ASN A 289 -32.78 22.14 18.44
CA ASN A 289 -32.25 22.20 19.80
C ASN A 289 -31.32 23.41 20.00
N GLN A 290 -31.79 24.37 20.79
CA GLN A 290 -31.16 25.67 21.08
C GLN A 290 -29.82 25.60 21.84
N LYS A 291 -29.38 24.41 22.27
CA LYS A 291 -28.14 24.18 23.04
C LYS A 291 -26.89 24.05 22.18
N ASP A 292 -27.02 23.61 20.92
CA ASP A 292 -25.87 23.36 20.05
C ASP A 292 -25.30 24.66 19.47
N ASP A 293 -26.15 25.67 19.29
CA ASP A 293 -25.75 27.01 18.84
C ASP A 293 -24.90 27.74 19.88
N GLU A 294 -25.18 27.56 21.18
CA GLU A 294 -24.42 28.23 22.24
C GLU A 294 -22.99 27.67 22.36
N TRP A 295 -22.83 26.37 22.13
CA TRP A 295 -21.52 25.70 22.12
C TRP A 295 -20.71 26.07 20.88
N MET A 296 -21.34 26.08 19.69
CA MET A 296 -20.68 26.50 18.45
C MET A 296 -20.27 27.97 18.48
N MET A 297 -21.12 28.85 19.02
CA MET A 297 -20.78 30.28 19.17
C MET A 297 -19.63 30.51 20.17
N ARG A 298 -19.53 29.71 21.23
CA ARG A 298 -18.38 29.74 22.14
C ARG A 298 -17.08 29.30 21.46
N ILE A 299 -17.11 28.26 20.63
CA ILE A 299 -15.93 27.81 19.88
C ILE A 299 -15.49 28.86 18.86
N VAL A 300 -16.42 29.42 18.09
CA VAL A 300 -16.12 30.48 17.13
C VAL A 300 -15.49 31.69 17.82
N THR A 301 -16.00 32.06 19.01
CA THR A 301 -15.47 33.18 19.80
C THR A 301 -14.03 32.90 20.28
N ILE A 302 -13.75 31.68 20.76
CA ILE A 302 -12.41 31.27 21.21
C ILE A 302 -11.42 31.27 20.03
N VAL A 303 -11.83 30.72 18.87
CA VAL A 303 -10.99 30.70 17.66
C VAL A 303 -10.69 32.12 17.17
N CYS A 304 -11.67 33.01 17.15
CA CYS A 304 -11.46 34.41 16.80
C CYS A 304 -10.52 35.14 17.76
N PHE A 305 -10.56 34.82 19.05
CA PHE A 305 -9.67 35.39 20.06
C PHE A 305 -8.22 34.92 19.88
N ILE A 306 -8.01 33.63 19.62
CA ILE A 306 -6.68 33.05 19.34
C ILE A 306 -6.08 33.67 18.08
N ILE A 307 -6.88 33.86 17.02
CA ILE A 307 -6.44 34.51 15.79
C ILE A 307 -6.02 35.97 16.05
N LYS A 308 -6.79 36.73 16.84
CA LYS A 308 -6.42 38.11 17.21
C LYS A 308 -5.11 38.16 17.99
N ILE A 309 -4.90 37.25 18.94
CA ILE A 309 -3.64 37.16 19.71
C ILE A 309 -2.46 36.87 18.77
N ASN A 310 -2.59 35.91 17.86
CA ASN A 310 -1.52 35.58 16.92
C ASN A 310 -1.20 36.73 15.97
N ILE A 311 -2.20 37.51 15.55
CA ILE A 311 -1.97 38.71 14.72
C ILE A 311 -1.22 39.80 15.50
N VAL A 312 -1.54 40.02 16.77
CA VAL A 312 -0.85 41.00 17.62
C VAL A 312 0.59 40.56 17.89
N ILE A 313 0.82 39.28 18.17
CA ILE A 313 2.16 38.71 18.36
C ILE A 313 2.98 38.86 17.07
N CYS A 314 2.42 38.52 15.90
CA CYS A 314 3.11 38.70 14.62
C CYS A 314 3.43 40.18 14.32
N LYS A 315 2.54 41.13 14.63
CA LYS A 315 2.80 42.56 14.45
C LYS A 315 3.89 43.09 15.38
N ASN A 316 3.97 42.59 16.60
CA ASN A 316 5.03 42.98 17.55
C ASN A 316 6.39 42.36 17.18
N LEU A 317 6.42 41.11 16.73
CA LEU A 317 7.63 40.48 16.16
C LEU A 317 8.16 41.24 14.93
N LEU A 318 7.26 41.69 14.05
CA LEU A 318 7.62 42.50 12.88
C LEU A 318 8.15 43.90 13.24
N LYS A 319 7.78 44.46 14.39
CA LYS A 319 8.37 45.72 14.91
C LYS A 319 9.76 45.52 15.50
N ILE A 320 9.99 44.39 16.16
CA ILE A 320 11.30 44.04 16.75
C ILE A 320 12.34 43.74 15.66
N ILE A 321 11.92 43.19 14.52
CA ILE A 321 12.81 42.87 13.37
C ILE A 321 13.17 44.10 12.52
N LYS A 322 12.53 45.27 12.76
CA LYS A 322 12.77 46.53 12.00
C LYS A 322 13.55 47.60 12.78
N LEU A 323 14.10 47.26 13.95
CA LEU A 323 15.09 48.05 14.70
C LEU A 323 16.47 47.41 14.55
#